data_AF-A0A318Z3S2-F1
#
_entry.id   AF-A0A318Z3S2-F1
#
_cell.length_a   1.000
_cell.length_b   1.000
_cell.length_c   1.000
_cell.angle_alpha   90.00
_cell.angle_beta   90.00
_cell.angle_gamma   90.00
#
_symmetry.space_group_name_H-M   'P 1'
#
loop_
_entity.id
_entity.type
_entity.pdbx_description
1 polymer ?
#
loop_
_entity_poly.entity_id
_entity_poly.type
_entity_poly.pdbx_seq_one_letter_code
_entity_poly.pdbx_strand_id
1 'polypeptide(L)' 'MDPCENCGGEDHRSDACPVPRCYTCLKLGHIARVCPDQICRNCHQRGHEARDCKDMKP' A
#
# COMPACT_ATOMS: atom_id res chain seq x y z
N MET A 1 -20.22 11.34 11.48
CA MET A 1 -19.55 10.48 10.48
C MET A 1 -19.08 9.27 11.22
N ASP A 2 -19.20 8.08 10.65
CA ASP A 2 -18.73 6.86 11.32
C ASP A 2 -17.22 6.94 11.60
N PRO A 3 -16.75 6.48 12.77
CA PRO A 3 -15.32 6.42 13.08
C PRO A 3 -14.58 5.62 12.00
N CYS A 4 -13.42 6.10 11.59
CA CYS A 4 -12.63 5.45 10.56
C CYS A 4 -12.23 4.03 11.00
N GLU A 5 -12.58 3.00 10.22
CA GLU A 5 -12.29 1.61 10.57
C GLU A 5 -10.79 1.26 10.62
N ASN A 6 -9.94 2.10 10.05
CA ASN A 6 -8.50 1.89 10.05
C ASN A 6 -7.82 2.44 11.32
N CYS A 7 -8.34 3.52 11.92
CA CYS A 7 -7.66 4.23 13.03
C CYS A 7 -8.57 4.78 14.13
N GLY A 8 -9.89 4.71 13.98
CA GLY A 8 -10.89 5.22 14.92
C GLY A 8 -11.14 6.73 14.86
N GLY A 9 -10.46 7.49 13.99
CA GLY A 9 -10.64 8.93 13.87
C GLY A 9 -11.97 9.32 13.22
N GLU A 10 -12.54 10.45 13.63
CA GLU A 10 -13.88 10.90 13.20
C GLU A 10 -13.84 12.11 12.23
N ASP A 11 -12.66 12.69 12.01
CA ASP A 11 -12.44 13.90 11.21
C ASP A 11 -12.24 13.62 9.70
N HIS A 12 -12.10 12.35 9.31
CA HIS A 12 -11.83 11.96 7.92
C HIS A 12 -12.62 10.73 7.49
N ARG A 13 -12.82 10.61 6.17
CA ARG A 13 -13.28 9.37 5.56
C ARG A 13 -12.14 8.36 5.46
N SER A 14 -12.47 7.07 5.35
CA SER A 14 -11.48 5.98 5.23
C SER A 14 -10.47 6.17 4.09
N ASP A 15 -10.86 6.82 2.98
CA ASP A 15 -9.95 7.14 1.86
C ASP A 15 -8.91 8.22 2.18
N ALA A 16 -9.21 9.11 3.13
CA ALA A 16 -8.34 10.17 3.59
C ALA A 16 -7.67 9.85 4.94
N CYS A 17 -7.73 8.58 5.37
CA CYS A 17 -7.12 8.17 6.63
C CYS A 17 -5.59 8.36 6.58
N PRO A 18 -4.99 9.02 7.59
CA PRO A 18 -3.53 9.17 7.67
C PRO A 18 -2.83 7.83 7.95
N VAL A 19 -3.58 6.81 8.37
CA VAL A 19 -3.10 5.45 8.63
C VAL A 19 -3.84 4.46 7.71
N PRO A 20 -3.69 4.58 6.38
CA PRO A 20 -4.47 3.78 5.45
C PRO A 20 -4.09 2.30 5.55
N ARG A 21 -5.04 1.42 5.21
CA ARG A 21 -4.81 -0.01 5.12
C ARG A 21 -4.30 -0.40 3.74
N CYS A 22 -3.20 -1.12 3.69
CA CYS A 22 -2.64 -1.68 2.48
C CYS A 22 -3.47 -2.88 2.01
N TYR A 23 -4.00 -2.84 0.79
CA TYR A 23 -4.75 -3.97 0.22
C TYR A 23 -3.85 -5.13 -0.26
N THR A 24 -2.53 -4.94 -0.28
CA THR A 24 -1.57 -5.99 -0.68
C THR A 24 -1.14 -6.85 0.51
N CYS A 25 -0.78 -6.24 1.64
CA CYS A 25 -0.26 -6.95 2.82
C CYS A 25 -1.16 -6.85 4.05
N LEU A 26 -2.30 -6.16 3.94
CA LEU A 26 -3.29 -5.93 4.99
C LEU A 26 -2.81 -5.13 6.22
N LYS A 27 -1.57 -4.61 6.20
CA LYS A 27 -0.98 -3.76 7.25
C LYS A 27 -1.43 -2.30 7.11
N LEU A 28 -1.40 -1.55 8.20
CA LEU A 28 -1.70 -0.11 8.24
C LEU A 28 -0.45 0.76 7.95
N GLY A 29 -0.70 2.02 7.64
CA GLY A 29 0.33 3.07 7.50
C GLY A 29 0.81 3.31 6.07
N HIS A 30 0.33 2.53 5.09
CA HIS A 30 0.68 2.72 3.69
C HIS A 30 -0.40 2.13 2.77
N ILE A 31 -0.42 2.55 1.49
CA ILE A 31 -1.30 2.00 0.47
C ILE A 31 -0.57 0.98 -0.41
N ALA A 32 -1.32 0.16 -1.16
CA ALA A 32 -0.77 -0.90 -2.02
C ALA A 32 0.36 -0.43 -2.95
N ARG A 33 0.25 0.79 -3.52
CA ARG A 33 1.24 1.36 -4.46
C ARG A 33 2.62 1.61 -3.83
N VAL A 34 2.69 1.77 -2.51
CA VAL A 34 3.95 2.01 -1.78
C VAL A 34 4.20 0.89 -0.76
N CYS A 35 3.63 -0.29 -1.00
CA CYS A 35 3.77 -1.44 -0.11
C CYS A 35 5.21 -1.98 -0.16
N PRO A 36 5.92 -2.04 0.97
CA PRO A 36 7.30 -2.52 1.01
C PRO A 36 7.39 -4.04 0.79
N ASP A 37 6.31 -4.76 1.08
CA ASP A 37 6.17 -6.21 0.88
C ASP A 37 5.67 -6.56 -0.54
N GLN A 38 5.47 -5.58 -1.41
CA GLN A 38 4.99 -5.83 -2.77
C GLN A 38 6.07 -6.54 -3.59
N ILE A 39 5.70 -7.62 -4.28
CA ILE A 39 6.61 -8.38 -5.14
C ILE A 39 6.49 -7.91 -6.59
N CYS A 40 7.62 -7.54 -7.18
CA CYS A 40 7.70 -7.18 -8.58
C CYS A 40 7.43 -8.40 -9.47
N ARG A 41 6.52 -8.26 -10.43
CA ARG A 41 6.15 -9.35 -11.34
C ARG A 41 7.20 -9.63 -12.42
N ASN A 42 8.18 -8.74 -12.60
CA ASN A 42 9.23 -8.91 -13.61
C ASN A 42 10.48 -9.59 -13.02
N CYS A 43 10.99 -9.10 -11.89
CA CYS A 43 12.23 -9.59 -11.29
C CYS A 43 12.02 -10.41 -10.00
N HIS A 44 10.78 -10.55 -9.54
CA HIS A 44 10.41 -11.26 -8.30
C HIS A 44 11.06 -10.70 -7.02
N GLN A 45 11.59 -9.47 -7.08
CA GLN A 45 12.13 -8.77 -5.92
C GLN A 45 11.05 -7.91 -5.24
N ARG A 46 11.22 -7.67 -3.95
CA ARG A 46 10.29 -6.86 -3.15
C ARG A 46 10.51 -5.35 -3.29
N GLY A 47 9.52 -4.56 -2.88
CA GLY A 47 9.64 -3.12 -2.65
C GLY A 47 9.39 -2.23 -3.86
N HIS A 48 8.97 -2.78 -5.00
CA HIS A 48 8.59 -2.01 -6.19
C HIS A 48 7.63 -2.81 -7.08
N GLU A 49 6.87 -2.13 -7.93
CA GLU A 49 6.03 -2.73 -8.96
C GLU A 49 6.72 -2.89 -10.29
N ALA A 50 6.14 -3.73 -11.15
CA ALA A 50 6.68 -4.03 -12.47
C ALA A 50 6.96 -2.77 -13.31
N ARG A 51 6.16 -1.70 -13.15
CA ARG A 51 6.38 -0.43 -13.86
C ARG A 51 7.62 0.34 -13.36
N ASP A 52 8.02 0.13 -12.11
CA ASP A 52 9.18 0.73 -11.46
C ASP A 52 10.39 -0.22 -11.44
N CYS A 53 10.28 -1.37 -12.09
CA CYS A 53 11.34 -2.38 -12.16
C CYS A 53 12.50 -1.87 -13.01
N LYS A 54 13.60 -1.51 -12.35
CA LYS A 54 14.85 -1.09 -13.02
C LYS A 54 15.66 -2.26 -13.57
N ASP A 55 15.43 -3.46 -13.03
CA ASP A 55 16.03 -4.71 -13.49
C ASP A 55 15.05 -5.37 -14.48
N MET A 56 14.88 -4.75 -15.64
CA MET A 56 14.20 -5.41 -16.76
C MET A 56 15.23 -6.36 -17.37
N LYS A 57 15.21 -7.63 -16.97
CA LYS A 57 15.93 -8.66 -17.72
C LYS A 57 15.31 -8.74 -19.13
N PRO A 58 16.12 -8.63 -20.20
CA PRO A 58 15.64 -8.79 -21.58
C PRO A 58 15.15 -10.22 -21.86
#